data_AF-A0A7R9LYM7-F1
#
_entry.id   AF-A0A7R9LYM7-F1
#
_cell.length_a   1.000
_cell.length_b   1.000
_cell.length_c   1.000
_cell.angle_alpha   90.00
_cell.angle_beta   90.00
_cell.angle_gamma   90.00
#
_symmetry.space_group_name_H-M   'P 1'
#
loop_
_entity.id
_entity.type
_entity.pdbx_description
1 polymer ?
#
loop_
_entity_poly.entity_id
_entity_poly.type
_entity_poly.pdbx_seq_one_letter_code
_entity_poly.pdbx_strand_id
1 'polypeptide(L)'
;VEKRNNNNSYVNETMKVCPNSLNSTQTNLKAKYSGVSPTLKTSRRQSSSRFNISQNREIQKLPALKDATVAEREDLFIQKLNQCCVLFDFATDPLSDLKWKEVKRAALHELVEYIMTQRNVITENIYPEVVNM
;
A
#
# COMPACT_ATOMS: atom_id res chain seq x y z
N VAL A 1 -33.73 -8.55 26.72
CA VAL A 1 -32.35 -8.24 26.28
C VAL A 1 -31.73 -9.52 25.74
N GLU A 2 -31.46 -9.50 24.44
CA GLU A 2 -30.72 -10.45 23.58
C GLU A 2 -30.47 -11.88 24.04
N LYS A 3 -31.06 -12.84 23.30
CA LYS A 3 -30.42 -14.14 23.05
C LYS A 3 -30.27 -14.34 21.56
N ARG A 4 -29.01 -14.50 21.17
CA ARG A 4 -28.50 -14.69 19.81
C ARG A 4 -28.98 -16.04 19.24
N ASN A 5 -29.58 -15.98 18.05
CA ASN A 5 -29.64 -17.09 17.10
C ASN A 5 -28.38 -17.04 16.23
N ASN A 6 -27.63 -18.13 16.12
CA ASN A 6 -27.51 -18.90 14.87
C ASN A 6 -26.42 -19.98 14.99
N ASN A 7 -26.87 -21.24 15.00
CA ASN A 7 -26.07 -22.40 14.63
C ASN A 7 -26.41 -22.77 13.19
N ASN A 8 -25.42 -22.82 12.30
CA ASN A 8 -25.32 -23.82 11.23
C ASN A 8 -23.90 -23.72 10.64
N SER A 9 -23.04 -24.69 10.92
CA SER A 9 -22.86 -25.96 10.20
C SER A 9 -22.03 -25.80 8.93
N TYR A 10 -20.86 -26.43 8.98
CA TYR A 10 -19.98 -26.77 7.86
C TYR A 10 -20.75 -27.24 6.62
N VAL A 11 -20.39 -26.69 5.47
CA VAL A 11 -20.43 -27.39 4.17
C VAL A 11 -19.24 -26.93 3.33
N ASN A 12 -18.69 -27.90 2.63
CA ASN A 12 -17.35 -27.94 2.06
C ASN A 12 -17.48 -27.73 0.56
N GLU A 13 -16.56 -27.03 -0.13
CA GLU A 13 -16.36 -27.34 -1.54
C GLU A 13 -15.01 -26.84 -2.10
N THR A 14 -14.15 -27.82 -2.38
CA THR A 14 -13.23 -27.95 -3.53
C THR A 14 -12.39 -26.76 -4.01
N MET A 15 -11.08 -27.05 -4.01
CA MET A 15 -10.04 -26.43 -4.82
C MET A 15 -10.45 -26.24 -6.29
N LYS A 16 -10.37 -25.01 -6.79
CA LYS A 16 -10.22 -24.71 -8.22
C LYS A 16 -8.98 -23.87 -8.42
N VAL A 17 -7.89 -24.56 -8.79
CA VAL A 17 -6.77 -23.94 -9.52
C VAL A 17 -7.30 -23.56 -10.89
N CYS A 18 -7.16 -22.30 -11.29
CA CYS A 18 -7.36 -21.89 -12.68
C CYS A 18 -6.14 -21.12 -13.18
N PRO A 19 -5.78 -21.27 -14.48
CA PRO A 19 -4.43 -21.06 -14.99
C PRO A 19 -4.28 -19.75 -15.78
N ASN A 20 -3.02 -19.36 -15.97
CA ASN A 20 -2.45 -18.52 -17.03
C ASN A 20 -3.14 -17.18 -17.39
N SER A 21 -2.45 -16.07 -17.08
CA SER A 21 -2.63 -14.79 -17.77
C SER A 21 -1.68 -14.72 -18.97
N LEU A 22 -2.24 -14.86 -20.18
CA LEU A 22 -1.61 -14.48 -21.44
C LEU A 22 -2.18 -13.13 -21.92
N ASN A 23 -1.26 -12.31 -22.41
CA ASN A 23 -1.41 -10.96 -22.95
C ASN A 23 -2.50 -10.86 -24.05
N SER A 24 -3.11 -9.68 -24.24
CA SER A 24 -2.93 -8.88 -25.48
C SER A 24 -3.82 -7.63 -25.53
N THR A 25 -3.37 -6.69 -26.36
CA THR A 25 -3.86 -5.33 -26.64
C THR A 25 -4.85 -5.31 -27.82
N GLN A 26 -5.76 -4.34 -27.82
CA GLN A 26 -6.54 -3.73 -28.93
C GLN A 26 -7.72 -4.52 -29.57
N THR A 27 -8.90 -3.88 -29.63
CA THR A 27 -9.57 -3.34 -30.86
C THR A 27 -11.06 -3.03 -30.63
N ASN A 28 -11.57 -1.96 -31.28
CA ASN A 28 -12.99 -1.57 -31.35
C ASN A 28 -13.77 -2.47 -32.33
N LEU A 29 -15.10 -2.64 -32.15
CA LEU A 29 -16.18 -2.53 -33.16
C LEU A 29 -17.57 -2.98 -32.59
N LYS A 30 -18.62 -2.39 -33.19
CA LYS A 30 -20.06 -2.22 -32.87
C LYS A 30 -20.94 -3.49 -32.91
N ALA A 31 -21.95 -3.63 -32.01
CA ALA A 31 -23.40 -3.82 -32.33
C ALA A 31 -24.29 -4.43 -31.20
N LYS A 32 -25.40 -3.71 -30.93
CA LYS A 32 -26.82 -4.10 -30.70
C LYS A 32 -27.29 -4.92 -29.46
N TYR A 33 -28.41 -4.41 -28.94
CA TYR A 33 -29.21 -4.76 -27.76
C TYR A 33 -29.94 -6.11 -27.83
N SER A 34 -30.02 -6.82 -26.69
CA SER A 34 -31.22 -7.56 -26.26
C SER A 34 -31.20 -7.87 -24.75
N GLY A 35 -32.30 -7.55 -24.03
CA GLY A 35 -32.83 -8.40 -22.96
C GLY A 35 -32.49 -8.09 -21.49
N VAL A 36 -33.43 -7.45 -20.78
CA VAL A 36 -33.96 -7.71 -19.41
C VAL A 36 -32.99 -7.90 -18.21
N SER A 37 -33.11 -6.99 -17.22
CA SER A 37 -32.50 -6.93 -15.88
C SER A 37 -33.32 -7.70 -14.80
N PRO A 38 -33.04 -7.70 -13.48
CA PRO A 38 -31.85 -7.34 -12.69
C PRO A 38 -31.45 -8.45 -11.66
N THR A 39 -30.17 -8.79 -11.52
CA THR A 39 -29.69 -9.51 -10.32
C THR A 39 -28.76 -8.60 -9.53
N LEU A 40 -29.09 -8.47 -8.23
CA LEU A 40 -28.45 -7.57 -7.29
C LEU A 40 -26.93 -7.75 -7.30
N LYS A 41 -26.27 -6.67 -7.72
CA LYS A 41 -24.84 -6.43 -7.55
C LYS A 41 -24.50 -6.52 -6.06
N THR A 42 -23.88 -7.60 -5.62
CA THR A 42 -22.81 -7.42 -4.63
C THR A 42 -21.55 -7.25 -5.45
N SER A 43 -21.32 -5.99 -5.83
CA SER A 43 -19.99 -5.56 -6.23
C SER A 43 -19.11 -5.87 -5.03
N ARG A 44 -18.39 -6.99 -5.07
CA ARG A 44 -17.29 -7.28 -4.16
C ARG A 44 -16.38 -6.09 -4.33
N ARG A 45 -16.50 -5.12 -3.42
CA ARG A 45 -15.96 -3.76 -3.55
C ARG A 45 -14.60 -3.90 -4.19
N GLN A 46 -14.54 -3.58 -5.48
CA GLN A 46 -13.29 -3.63 -6.21
C GLN A 46 -12.42 -2.65 -5.44
N SER A 47 -11.44 -3.17 -4.70
CA SER A 47 -10.56 -2.34 -3.89
C SER A 47 -10.06 -1.26 -4.84
N SER A 48 -10.50 -0.03 -4.61
CA SER A 48 -10.22 1.08 -5.52
C SER A 48 -8.72 1.38 -5.53
N SER A 49 -7.97 0.86 -4.54
CA SER A 49 -6.52 0.78 -4.59
C SER A 49 -6.06 -0.22 -5.66
N ARG A 50 -5.81 0.28 -6.86
CA ARG A 50 -4.98 -0.40 -7.88
C ARG A 50 -3.49 -0.32 -7.56
N PHE A 51 -3.14 -0.12 -6.29
CA PHE A 51 -1.76 -0.05 -5.87
C PHE A 51 -1.16 -1.45 -5.93
N ASN A 52 -0.15 -1.62 -6.79
CA ASN A 52 0.63 -2.84 -6.82
C ASN A 52 1.44 -2.89 -5.51
N ILE A 53 1.11 -3.85 -4.65
CA ILE A 53 1.87 -4.10 -3.42
C ILE A 53 3.29 -4.50 -3.83
N SER A 54 4.30 -3.91 -3.18
CA SER A 54 5.70 -4.21 -3.50
C SER A 54 6.01 -5.68 -3.25
N GLN A 55 6.76 -6.31 -4.16
CA GLN A 55 7.21 -7.69 -4.01
C GLN A 55 8.26 -7.82 -2.90
N ASN A 56 9.17 -6.84 -2.79
CA ASN A 56 10.12 -6.73 -1.68
C ASN A 56 9.67 -5.60 -0.74
N ARG A 57 9.38 -5.95 0.52
CA ARG A 57 8.88 -5.03 1.55
C ARG A 57 9.84 -4.88 2.72
N GLU A 58 11.07 -5.36 2.56
CA GLU A 58 12.09 -5.23 3.59
C GLU A 58 12.68 -3.82 3.51
N ILE A 59 12.42 -3.01 4.54
CA ILE A 59 13.00 -1.66 4.64
C ILE A 59 14.06 -1.64 5.74
N GLN A 60 15.21 -1.05 5.46
CA GLN A 60 16.29 -1.02 6.43
C GLN A 60 16.01 0.02 7.53
N LYS A 61 16.26 -0.32 8.79
CA LYS A 61 16.27 0.68 9.85
C LYS A 61 17.50 1.59 9.68
N LEU A 62 17.30 2.76 9.08
CA LEU A 62 18.34 3.76 8.89
C LEU A 62 18.68 4.49 10.21
N PRO A 63 19.89 5.06 10.35
CA PRO A 63 20.26 5.92 11.47
C PRO A 63 19.26 7.05 11.72
N ALA A 64 19.27 7.62 12.92
CA ALA A 64 18.44 8.76 13.25
C ALA A 64 19.03 10.06 12.66
N LEU A 65 18.19 10.90 12.07
CA LEU A 65 18.50 12.23 11.53
C LEU A 65 19.16 13.12 12.58
N LYS A 66 18.73 13.05 13.84
CA LYS A 66 19.30 13.83 14.94
C LYS A 66 20.76 13.48 15.24
N ASP A 67 21.15 12.24 15.00
CA ASP A 67 22.50 11.72 15.29
C ASP A 67 23.43 11.89 14.08
N ALA A 68 22.88 12.18 12.89
CA ALA A 68 23.64 12.41 11.67
C ALA A 68 24.28 13.82 11.63
N THR A 69 25.44 13.92 10.97
CA THR A 69 26.10 15.19 10.70
C THR A 69 25.28 16.03 9.72
N VAL A 70 25.49 17.35 9.71
CA VAL A 70 24.73 18.26 8.82
C VAL A 70 24.91 17.89 7.33
N ALA A 71 26.11 17.44 6.95
CA ALA A 71 26.41 17.06 5.56
C ALA A 71 25.68 15.78 5.12
N GLU A 72 25.53 14.80 6.01
CA GLU A 72 24.88 13.52 5.69
C GLU A 72 23.36 13.56 5.88
N ARG A 73 22.85 14.60 6.54
CA ARG A 73 21.46 14.63 6.97
C ARG A 73 20.47 14.74 5.81
N GLU A 74 20.81 15.53 4.79
CA GLU A 74 20.00 15.65 3.57
C GLU A 74 19.92 14.31 2.84
N ASP A 75 21.06 13.65 2.63
CA ASP A 75 21.11 12.32 2.00
C ASP A 75 20.31 11.29 2.81
N LEU A 76 20.43 11.30 4.13
CA LEU A 76 19.69 10.40 5.01
C LEU A 76 18.18 10.67 4.97
N PHE A 77 17.78 11.94 4.83
CA PHE A 77 16.38 12.35 4.67
C PHE A 77 15.79 11.78 3.37
N ILE A 78 16.51 11.94 2.26
CA ILE A 78 16.14 11.42 0.95
C ILE A 78 16.07 9.88 0.96
N GLN A 79 17.03 9.21 1.60
CA GLN A 79 17.01 7.75 1.73
C GLN A 79 15.77 7.26 2.51
N LYS A 80 15.39 7.96 3.57
CA LYS A 80 14.17 7.65 4.35
C LYS A 80 12.90 7.87 3.52
N LEU A 81 12.80 8.94 2.73
CA LEU A 81 11.68 9.16 1.81
C LEU A 81 11.54 8.00 0.82
N ASN A 82 12.65 7.62 0.18
CA ASN A 82 12.68 6.53 -0.78
C ASN A 82 12.23 5.18 -0.20
N GLN A 83 12.66 4.84 1.02
CA GLN A 83 12.17 3.62 1.70
C GLN A 83 10.69 3.70 2.06
N CYS A 84 10.16 4.90 2.31
CA CYS A 84 8.76 5.10 2.62
C CYS A 84 7.84 4.96 1.39
N CYS A 85 8.37 4.84 0.18
CA CYS A 85 7.58 4.47 -1.01
C CYS A 85 7.08 3.01 -0.96
N VAL A 86 7.65 2.16 -0.10
CA VAL A 86 7.25 0.75 0.03
C VAL A 86 5.82 0.64 0.57
N LEU A 87 4.94 -0.02 -0.20
CA LEU A 87 3.54 -0.24 0.16
C LEU A 87 3.35 -1.54 0.93
N PHE A 88 2.58 -1.45 2.02
CA PHE A 88 2.21 -2.59 2.85
C PHE A 88 0.72 -2.88 2.72
N ASP A 89 0.35 -4.15 2.69
CA ASP A 89 -1.04 -4.57 2.73
C ASP A 89 -1.56 -4.54 4.17
N PHE A 90 -2.64 -3.78 4.39
CA PHE A 90 -3.39 -3.76 5.65
C PHE A 90 -4.81 -4.31 5.49
N ALA A 91 -5.24 -4.57 4.24
CA ALA A 91 -6.59 -5.00 3.93
C ALA A 91 -6.69 -6.53 3.85
N THR A 92 -5.76 -7.18 3.15
CA THR A 92 -5.76 -8.64 2.99
C THR A 92 -5.03 -9.33 4.14
N ASP A 93 -3.87 -8.78 4.54
CA ASP A 93 -3.04 -9.36 5.60
C ASP A 93 -2.50 -8.28 6.56
N PRO A 94 -3.31 -7.86 7.56
CA PRO A 94 -2.91 -6.81 8.50
C PRO A 94 -1.69 -7.16 9.36
N LEU A 95 -1.46 -8.45 9.61
CA LEU A 95 -0.42 -8.96 10.50
C LEU A 95 0.89 -9.29 9.75
N SER A 96 0.92 -9.16 8.42
CA SER A 96 2.16 -9.27 7.67
C SER A 96 3.11 -8.13 7.99
N ASP A 97 4.42 -8.39 7.89
CA ASP A 97 5.47 -7.37 7.85
C ASP A 97 5.47 -6.37 9.03
N LEU A 98 4.95 -6.76 10.20
CA LEU A 98 4.81 -5.87 11.37
C LEU A 98 6.12 -5.15 11.72
N LYS A 99 7.25 -5.87 11.62
CA LYS A 99 8.60 -5.31 11.80
C LYS A 99 8.85 -4.13 10.87
N TRP A 100 8.55 -4.28 9.59
CA TRP A 100 8.82 -3.28 8.56
C TRP A 100 7.77 -2.15 8.57
N LYS A 101 6.51 -2.46 8.88
CA LYS A 101 5.47 -1.46 9.15
C LYS A 101 5.89 -0.50 10.28
N GLU A 102 6.45 -1.03 11.38
CA GLU A 102 6.94 -0.21 12.48
C GLU A 102 8.15 0.64 12.10
N VAL A 103 9.08 0.10 11.31
CA VAL A 103 10.21 0.89 10.78
C VAL A 103 9.71 2.06 9.94
N LYS A 104 8.72 1.85 9.06
CA LYS A 104 8.14 2.92 8.22
C LYS A 104 7.43 3.97 9.08
N ARG A 105 6.66 3.53 10.08
CA ARG A 105 5.97 4.42 11.02
C ARG A 105 6.96 5.32 11.76
N ALA A 106 8.04 4.73 12.30
CA ALA A 106 9.07 5.47 13.02
C ALA A 106 9.82 6.44 12.09
N ALA A 107 10.17 6.02 10.87
CA ALA A 107 10.83 6.88 9.90
C ALA A 107 9.97 8.09 9.50
N LEU A 108 8.69 7.88 9.17
CA LEU A 108 7.77 8.97 8.83
C LEU A 108 7.59 9.96 9.98
N HIS A 109 7.49 9.47 11.22
CA HIS A 109 7.42 10.33 12.40
C HIS A 109 8.66 11.20 12.54
N GLU A 110 9.84 10.62 12.34
CA GLU A 110 11.11 11.33 12.41
C GLU A 110 11.25 12.40 11.32
N LEU A 111 10.80 12.11 10.09
CA LEU A 111 10.80 13.08 8.98
C LEU A 111 9.93 14.30 9.31
N VAL A 112 8.75 14.07 9.90
CA VAL A 112 7.86 15.16 10.35
C VAL A 112 8.50 15.98 11.45
N GLU A 113 9.04 15.34 12.49
CA GLU A 113 9.71 16.03 13.60
C GLU A 113 10.90 16.87 13.10
N TYR A 114 11.67 16.33 12.16
CA TYR A 114 12.81 17.03 11.56
C TYR A 114 12.38 18.31 10.81
N ILE A 115 11.35 18.23 9.97
CA ILE A 115 10.81 19.40 9.25
C ILE A 115 10.26 20.45 10.22
N MET A 116 9.60 20.03 11.29
CA MET A 116 8.97 20.95 12.25
C MET A 116 9.98 21.67 13.14
N THR A 117 11.13 21.06 13.43
CA THR A 117 12.10 21.58 14.40
C THR A 117 13.25 22.34 13.77
N GLN A 118 13.61 22.06 12.51
CA GLN A 118 14.77 22.64 11.85
C GLN A 118 14.39 23.58 10.71
N ARG A 119 15.16 24.65 10.54
CA ARG A 119 14.97 25.63 9.45
C ARG A 119 15.85 25.28 8.26
N ASN A 120 15.38 25.66 7.07
CA ASN A 120 16.11 25.50 5.80
C ASN A 120 16.45 24.05 5.45
N VAL A 121 15.61 23.10 5.88
CA VAL A 121 15.82 21.67 5.63
C VAL A 121 15.20 21.17 4.33
N ILE A 122 14.27 21.92 3.73
CA ILE A 122 13.63 21.57 2.46
C ILE A 122 14.42 22.27 1.34
N THR A 123 15.33 21.53 0.73
CA THR A 123 16.14 21.95 -0.42
C THR A 123 15.44 21.59 -1.74
N GLU A 124 15.92 22.14 -2.86
CA GLU A 124 15.40 21.84 -4.21
C GLU A 124 15.41 20.34 -4.52
N ASN A 125 16.42 19.60 -4.03
CA ASN A 125 16.59 18.17 -4.27
C ASN A 125 15.55 17.31 -3.54
N ILE A 126 14.95 17.82 -2.45
CA ILE A 126 13.98 17.08 -1.64
C ILE A 126 12.57 17.12 -2.25
N TYR A 127 12.22 18.21 -2.93
CA TYR A 127 10.88 18.37 -3.53
C TYR A 127 10.44 17.21 -4.43
N PRO A 128 11.23 16.74 -5.43
CA PRO A 128 10.80 15.64 -6.29
C PRO A 128 10.56 14.35 -5.49
N GLU A 129 11.37 14.08 -4.47
CA GLU A 129 11.27 12.88 -3.63
C GLU A 129 10.00 12.88 -2.78
N VAL A 130 9.66 14.03 -2.17
CA VAL A 130 8.43 14.17 -1.37
C VAL A 130 7.17 14.05 -2.22
N VAL A 131 7.19 14.58 -3.45
CA VAL A 131 6.04 14.48 -4.38
C VAL A 131 5.87 13.06 -4.91
N ASN A 132 6.96 12.32 -5.07
CA ASN A 132 6.93 10.94 -5.56
C ASN A 132 6.51 9.90 -4.51
N MET A 133 6.76 10.17 -3.23
CA MET A 133 6.45 9.26 -2.10
C MET A 133 4.95 9.07 -1.86
#